data_AF-A0A519PNC4-F1
#
_entry.id   AF-A0A519PNC4-F1
#
_cell.length_a   1.000
_cell.length_b   1.000
_cell.length_c   1.000
_cell.angle_alpha   90.00
_cell.angle_beta   90.00
_cell.angle_gamma   90.00
#
_symmetry.space_group_name_H-M   'P 1'
#
loop_
_entity.id
_entity.type
_entity.pdbx_description
1 polymer ?
#
loop_
_entity_poly.entity_id
_entity_poly.type
_entity_poly.pdbx_seq_one_letter_code
_entity_poly.pdbx_strand_id
1 'polypeptide(L)'
;SATARDQELTLLGLPWPLLPLQDLSHSQSWALEAVVEWMHWALVLSLLAMIPLHVGGALKHHLIDRDDVLHGMLPVVPQLPRKRTRWQRRWRALEQAVRSRARRLGSLFPRPSASRPRRP
;
A
#
# COMPACT_ATOMS: atom_id res chain seq x y z
N SER A 1 -27.96 -1.41 -27.88
CA SER A 1 -27.52 -0.57 -26.74
C SER A 1 -26.25 -1.18 -26.18
N ALA A 2 -25.31 -0.38 -25.64
CA ALA A 2 -23.93 -0.79 -25.31
C ALA A 2 -23.79 -1.88 -24.22
N THR A 3 -24.89 -2.45 -23.70
CA THR A 3 -24.89 -3.63 -22.84
C THR A 3 -26.02 -4.56 -23.27
N ALA A 4 -25.73 -5.55 -24.12
CA ALA A 4 -26.63 -6.69 -24.31
C ALA A 4 -26.47 -7.58 -23.06
N ARG A 5 -27.39 -7.42 -22.10
CA ARG A 5 -27.33 -8.06 -20.77
C ARG A 5 -27.71 -9.55 -20.81
N ASP A 6 -28.30 -9.96 -21.92
CA ASP A 6 -28.80 -11.29 -22.26
C ASP A 6 -27.92 -12.00 -23.30
N GLN A 7 -26.85 -11.35 -23.77
CA GLN A 7 -25.97 -11.93 -24.77
C GLN A 7 -25.16 -13.06 -24.16
N GLU A 8 -25.31 -14.26 -24.71
CA GLU A 8 -24.54 -15.43 -24.32
C GLU A 8 -23.04 -15.19 -24.59
N LEU A 9 -22.25 -15.24 -23.52
CA LEU A 9 -20.80 -15.04 -23.57
C LEU A 9 -20.13 -16.40 -23.67
N THR A 10 -19.23 -16.57 -24.63
CA THR A 10 -18.46 -17.82 -24.77
C THR A 10 -16.98 -17.52 -24.53
N LEU A 11 -16.38 -18.18 -23.55
CA LEU A 11 -14.94 -18.09 -23.26
C LEU A 11 -14.27 -19.38 -23.71
N LEU A 12 -13.40 -19.29 -24.73
CA LEU A 12 -12.65 -20.44 -25.28
C LEU A 12 -13.57 -21.62 -25.70
N GLY A 13 -14.74 -21.31 -26.25
CA GLY A 13 -15.72 -22.33 -26.67
C GLY A 13 -16.60 -22.88 -25.55
N LEU A 14 -16.39 -22.46 -24.29
CA LEU A 14 -17.24 -22.81 -23.16
C LEU A 14 -18.24 -21.68 -22.85
N PRO A 15 -19.51 -22.00 -22.57
CA PRO A 15 -20.49 -20.99 -22.18
C PRO A 15 -20.07 -20.37 -20.84
N TRP A 16 -19.91 -19.06 -20.83
CA TRP A 16 -19.61 -18.29 -19.62
C TRP A 16 -20.91 -17.95 -18.91
N PRO A 17 -21.02 -18.22 -17.59
CA PRO A 17 -22.25 -17.93 -16.87
C PRO A 17 -22.53 -16.43 -16.88
N LEU A 18 -23.77 -16.08 -17.26
CA LEU A 18 -24.24 -14.70 -17.24
C LEU A 18 -24.45 -14.26 -15.79
N LEU A 19 -24.01 -13.04 -15.49
CA LEU A 19 -24.35 -12.38 -14.24
C LEU A 19 -25.85 -12.04 -14.26
N PRO A 20 -26.58 -12.18 -13.15
CA PRO A 20 -28.04 -11.96 -13.07
C PRO A 20 -28.40 -10.47 -13.06
N LEU A 21 -27.87 -9.72 -14.03
CA LEU A 21 -28.11 -8.28 -14.21
C LEU A 21 -29.44 -8.02 -14.95
N GLN A 22 -29.96 -9.03 -15.65
CA GLN A 22 -31.24 -9.00 -16.35
C GLN A 22 -32.45 -8.98 -15.41
N ASP A 23 -32.30 -9.51 -14.19
CA ASP A 23 -33.39 -9.62 -13.22
C ASP A 23 -33.56 -8.35 -12.36
N LEU A 24 -32.70 -7.35 -12.57
CA LEU A 24 -32.71 -6.10 -11.83
C LEU A 24 -33.84 -5.18 -12.32
N SER A 25 -34.60 -4.64 -11.38
CA SER A 25 -35.52 -3.54 -11.68
C SER A 25 -34.76 -2.31 -12.17
N HIS A 26 -35.47 -1.43 -12.89
CA HIS A 26 -34.88 -0.21 -13.44
C HIS A 26 -34.19 0.62 -12.35
N SER A 27 -34.86 0.86 -11.21
CA SER A 27 -34.30 1.64 -10.09
C SER A 27 -33.02 1.02 -9.51
N GLN A 28 -32.96 -0.30 -9.37
CA GLN A 28 -31.75 -1.00 -8.90
C GLN A 28 -30.59 -0.86 -9.89
N SER A 29 -30.87 -0.96 -11.20
CA SER A 29 -29.83 -0.84 -12.22
C SER A 29 -29.19 0.55 -12.23
N TRP A 30 -29.99 1.62 -12.06
CA TRP A 30 -29.48 3.00 -11.93
C TRP A 30 -28.63 3.19 -10.67
N ALA A 31 -29.07 2.64 -9.54
CA ALA A 31 -28.30 2.72 -8.29
C ALA A 31 -26.94 2.01 -8.42
N LEU A 32 -26.91 0.83 -9.05
CA LEU A 32 -25.67 0.10 -9.29
C LEU A 32 -24.74 0.84 -10.26
N GLU A 33 -25.29 1.38 -11.36
CA GLU A 33 -24.52 2.16 -12.33
C GLU A 33 -23.82 3.34 -11.66
N ALA A 34 -24.54 4.13 -10.86
CA ALA A 34 -23.98 5.26 -10.12
C ALA A 34 -22.86 4.84 -9.14
N VAL A 35 -23.04 3.73 -8.43
CA VAL A 35 -22.02 3.22 -7.49
C VAL A 35 -20.78 2.73 -8.25
N VAL A 36 -20.96 1.97 -9.32
CA VAL A 36 -19.86 1.42 -10.11
C VAL A 36 -19.09 2.54 -10.81
N GLU A 37 -19.77 3.56 -11.35
CA GLU A 37 -19.14 4.73 -11.95
C GLU A 37 -18.27 5.46 -10.92
N TRP A 38 -18.81 5.74 -9.73
CA TRP A 38 -18.05 6.40 -8.67
C TRP A 38 -16.84 5.57 -8.21
N MET A 39 -17.03 4.26 -8.02
CA MET A 39 -15.94 3.35 -7.67
C MET A 39 -14.86 3.29 -8.74
N HIS A 40 -15.24 3.23 -10.02
CA HIS A 40 -14.30 3.21 -11.13
C HIS A 40 -13.46 4.49 -11.15
N TRP A 41 -14.10 5.65 -11.00
CA TRP A 41 -13.41 6.93 -10.93
C TRP A 41 -12.45 7.00 -9.73
N ALA A 42 -12.90 6.55 -8.55
CA ALA A 42 -12.06 6.49 -7.36
C ALA A 42 -10.86 5.54 -7.52
N LEU A 43 -11.04 4.40 -8.19
CA LEU A 43 -9.97 3.45 -8.49
C LEU A 43 -8.94 4.03 -9.46
N VAL A 44 -9.38 4.77 -10.49
CA VAL A 44 -8.48 5.45 -11.43
C VAL A 44 -7.63 6.51 -10.71
N LEU A 45 -8.25 7.34 -9.87
CA LEU A 45 -7.51 8.31 -9.06
C LEU A 45 -6.55 7.63 -8.08
N SER A 46 -6.99 6.54 -7.46
CA SER A 46 -6.16 5.77 -6.54
C SER A 46 -4.94 5.22 -7.28
N LEU A 47 -5.12 4.61 -8.46
CA LEU A 47 -4.02 4.13 -9.30
C LEU A 47 -3.07 5.26 -9.70
N LEU A 48 -3.62 6.39 -10.13
CA LEU A 48 -2.84 7.57 -10.51
C LEU A 48 -1.99 8.10 -9.35
N ALA A 49 -2.46 7.98 -8.10
CA ALA A 49 -1.70 8.33 -6.91
C ALA A 49 -0.71 7.22 -6.49
N MET A 50 -1.11 5.94 -6.63
CA MET A 50 -0.31 4.78 -6.22
C MET A 50 0.93 4.62 -7.09
N ILE A 51 0.83 4.87 -8.40
CA ILE A 51 1.96 4.79 -9.33
C ILE A 51 3.14 5.70 -8.91
N PRO A 52 2.98 7.03 -8.75
CA PRO A 52 4.07 7.90 -8.33
C PRO A 52 4.48 7.63 -6.89
N LEU A 53 3.58 7.19 -6.00
CA LEU A 53 3.95 6.79 -4.65
C LEU A 53 4.85 5.54 -4.67
N HIS A 54 4.54 4.57 -5.52
CA HIS A 54 5.33 3.35 -5.71
C HIS A 54 6.69 3.66 -6.35
N VAL A 55 6.69 4.39 -7.47
CA VAL A 55 7.92 4.82 -8.16
C VAL A 55 8.76 5.72 -7.26
N GLY A 56 8.15 6.65 -6.55
CA GLY A 56 8.79 7.52 -5.58
C GLY A 56 9.39 6.75 -4.41
N GLY A 57 8.69 5.72 -3.91
CA GLY A 57 9.21 4.80 -2.91
C GLY A 57 10.44 4.04 -3.40
N ALA A 58 10.35 3.44 -4.60
CA ALA A 58 11.46 2.75 -5.23
C ALA A 58 12.67 3.68 -5.47
N LEU A 59 12.43 4.89 -5.98
CA LEU A 59 13.47 5.88 -6.24
C LEU A 59 14.09 6.41 -4.94
N LYS A 60 13.29 6.67 -3.90
CA LYS A 60 13.77 7.06 -2.57
C LYS A 60 14.67 5.96 -2.01
N HIS A 61 14.24 4.71 -2.03
CA HIS A 61 15.06 3.60 -1.55
C HIS A 61 16.34 3.45 -2.37
N HIS A 62 16.30 3.65 -3.69
CA HIS A 62 17.47 3.57 -4.56
C HIS A 62 18.47 4.73 -4.34
N LEU A 63 18.00 5.98 -4.26
CA LEU A 63 18.86 7.16 -4.17
C LEU A 63 19.26 7.52 -2.74
N ILE A 64 18.32 7.46 -1.80
CA ILE A 64 18.50 7.91 -0.41
C ILE A 64 18.95 6.76 0.48
N ASP A 65 18.29 5.61 0.39
CA ASP A 65 18.63 4.45 1.24
C ASP A 65 19.76 3.60 0.63
N ARG A 66 19.94 3.66 -0.69
CA ARG A 66 20.83 2.79 -1.47
C ARG A 66 20.60 1.31 -1.16
N ASP A 67 19.34 0.93 -1.05
CA ASP A 67 18.92 -0.46 -0.92
C ASP A 67 18.63 -1.02 -2.32
N ASP A 68 19.19 -2.21 -2.60
CA ASP A 68 19.13 -2.91 -3.89
C ASP A 68 17.74 -3.53 -4.17
N VAL A 69 16.66 -2.76 -4.02
CA VAL A 69 15.28 -3.22 -4.31
C VAL A 69 15.09 -3.53 -5.80
N LEU A 70 15.79 -2.80 -6.67
CA LEU A 70 15.81 -3.04 -8.12
C LEU A 70 16.43 -4.38 -8.51
N HIS A 71 17.41 -4.89 -7.75
CA HIS A 71 18.00 -6.21 -7.97
C HIS A 71 17.05 -7.35 -7.59
N GLY A 72 16.11 -7.09 -6.68
CA GLY A 72 15.05 -8.03 -6.33
C GLY A 72 14.04 -8.26 -7.47
N MET A 73 13.94 -7.34 -8.44
CA MET A 73 12.98 -7.45 -9.55
C MET A 73 13.64 -7.61 -10.93
N LEU A 74 14.92 -7.24 -11.08
CA LEU A 74 15.70 -7.45 -12.29
C LEU A 74 17.01 -8.18 -11.94
N PRO A 75 17.05 -9.52 -12.03
CA PRO A 75 18.22 -10.33 -11.66
C PRO A 75 19.45 -10.13 -12.56
N VAL A 76 19.39 -9.23 -13.55
CA VAL A 76 20.45 -8.97 -14.55
C VAL A 76 21.42 -7.87 -14.09
N VAL A 77 21.10 -7.08 -13.07
CA VAL A 77 21.95 -5.92 -12.71
C VAL A 77 22.99 -6.31 -11.62
N PRO A 78 24.30 -6.02 -11.81
CA PRO A 78 25.35 -6.34 -10.84
C PRO A 78 25.20 -5.60 -9.51
N GLN A 79 25.46 -6.28 -8.38
CA GLN A 79 25.45 -5.68 -7.03
C GLN A 79 26.58 -4.66 -6.89
N LEU A 80 26.24 -3.36 -6.81
CA LEU A 80 27.23 -2.32 -6.56
C LEU A 80 27.49 -2.24 -5.04
N PRO A 81 28.76 -2.22 -4.58
CA PRO A 81 29.07 -2.20 -3.15
C PRO A 81 28.53 -0.94 -2.47
N ARG A 82 27.83 -1.13 -1.35
CA ARG A 82 27.19 -0.08 -0.54
C ARG A 82 28.21 0.95 -0.02
N LYS A 83 28.49 2.03 -0.76
CA LYS A 83 29.27 3.16 -0.25
C LYS A 83 28.39 4.04 0.65
N ARG A 84 28.56 3.91 1.96
CA ARG A 84 27.89 4.74 2.99
C ARG A 84 28.30 6.21 2.85
N THR A 85 27.36 7.11 2.54
CA THR A 85 27.64 8.56 2.46
C THR A 85 27.92 9.15 3.84
N ARG A 86 28.79 10.18 3.89
CA ARG A 86 29.11 10.92 5.13
C ARG A 86 27.88 11.58 5.76
N TRP A 87 26.89 11.95 4.94
CA TRP A 87 25.66 12.62 5.38
C TRP A 87 24.70 11.68 6.13
N GLN A 88 24.51 10.42 5.67
CA GLN A 88 23.71 9.41 6.37
C GLN A 88 24.23 9.11 7.79
N ARG A 89 25.54 9.21 8.03
CA ARG A 89 26.11 9.05 9.38
C ARG A 89 25.69 10.17 10.32
N ARG A 90 25.65 11.41 9.83
CA ARG A 90 25.26 12.59 10.62
C ARG A 90 23.78 12.53 10.97
N TRP A 91 22.93 12.09 10.03
CA TRP A 91 21.49 11.96 10.26
C TRP A 91 21.16 10.89 11.32
N ARG A 92 21.76 9.69 11.21
CA ARG A 92 21.57 8.64 12.23
C ARG A 92 22.10 9.04 13.61
N ALA A 93 23.18 9.82 13.67
CA ALA A 93 23.68 10.35 14.94
C ALA A 93 22.67 11.32 15.58
N LEU A 94 21.99 12.14 14.76
CA LEU A 94 20.93 13.02 15.21
C LEU A 94 19.73 12.23 15.75
N GLU A 95 19.25 11.22 15.01
CA GLU A 95 18.17 10.33 15.45
C GLU A 95 18.50 9.62 16.77
N GLN A 96 19.73 9.12 16.93
CA GLN A 96 20.18 8.50 18.18
C GLN A 96 20.26 9.51 19.33
N ALA A 97 20.67 10.75 19.07
CA ALA A 97 20.68 11.82 20.05
C ALA A 97 19.25 12.19 20.50
N VAL A 98 18.30 12.27 19.57
CA VAL A 98 16.88 12.51 19.88
C VAL A 98 16.28 11.34 20.66
N ARG A 99 16.53 10.09 20.24
CA ARG A 99 16.01 8.89 20.92
C ARG A 99 16.60 8.69 22.31
N SER A 100 17.86 9.07 22.54
CA SER A 100 18.47 9.02 23.87
C SER A 100 17.89 10.11 24.79
N ARG A 101 17.65 11.32 24.27
CA ARG A 101 16.92 12.38 24.99
C ARG A 101 15.49 11.98 25.35
N ALA A 102 14.74 11.41 24.40
CA ALA A 102 13.37 10.94 24.64
C ALA A 102 13.31 9.84 25.72
N ARG A 103 14.30 8.93 25.77
CA ARG A 103 14.38 7.90 26.82
C ARG A 103 14.71 8.46 28.20
N ARG A 104 15.59 9.48 28.28
CA ARG A 104 15.86 10.19 29.54
C ARG A 104 14.65 10.97 30.06
N LEU A 105 13.84 11.52 29.16
CA LEU A 105 12.58 12.17 29.51
C LEU A 105 11.50 11.14 29.89
N GLY A 106 11.45 10.00 29.20
CA GLY A 106 10.53 8.90 29.52
C GLY A 106 10.84 8.18 30.83
N SER A 107 12.10 8.18 31.29
CA SER A 107 12.47 7.63 32.60
C SER A 107 12.04 8.49 33.80
N LEU A 108 11.52 9.70 33.56
CA LEU A 108 10.94 10.56 34.59
C LEU A 108 9.45 10.25 34.86
N PHE A 109 8.80 9.42 34.02
CA PHE A 109 7.44 8.97 34.29
C PHE A 109 7.47 7.67 35.11
N PRO A 110 6.95 7.66 36.35
CA PRO A 110 6.88 6.44 37.14
C PRO A 110 5.93 5.45 36.46
N ARG A 111 6.44 4.24 36.18
CA ARG A 111 5.61 3.11 35.76
C ARG A 111 4.64 2.80 36.90
N PRO A 112 3.31 2.76 36.68
CA PRO A 112 2.39 2.33 37.72
C PRO A 112 2.74 0.90 38.12
N SER A 113 3.14 0.72 39.37
CA SER A 113 3.42 -0.59 39.94
C SER A 113 2.12 -1.38 39.92
N ALA A 114 2.01 -2.35 39.01
CA ALA A 114 0.93 -3.33 39.05
C ALA A 114 1.09 -4.12 40.35
N SER A 115 0.27 -3.80 41.34
CA SER A 115 0.10 -4.58 42.56
C SER A 115 -0.42 -5.95 42.16
N ARG A 116 0.49 -6.93 42.20
CA ARG A 116 0.17 -8.34 41.98
C ARG A 116 -0.79 -8.78 43.08
N PRO A 117 -2.02 -9.25 42.77
CA PRO A 117 -2.90 -9.74 43.81
C PRO A 117 -2.28 -11.01 44.41
N ARG A 118 -2.04 -10.99 45.73
CA ARG A 118 -1.77 -12.20 46.50
C ARG A 118 -3.02 -13.07 46.39
N ARG A 119 -2.88 -14.26 45.79
CA ARG A 119 -3.92 -15.29 45.85
C ARG A 119 -3.96 -15.88 47.26
N PRO A 120 -5.16 -16.27 47.74
CA PRO A 120 -5.39 -16.72 49.12
C PRO A 120 -4.67 -18.03 49.45
#